data_AF-A0AAV4ALN9-F1
#
_entry.id   AF-A0AAV4ALN9-F1
#
_cell.length_a   1.000
_cell.length_b   1.000
_cell.length_c   1.000
_cell.angle_alpha   90.00
_cell.angle_beta   90.00
_cell.angle_gamma   90.00
#
_symmetry.space_group_name_H-M   'P 1'
#
loop_
_entity.id
_entity.type
_entity.pdbx_description
1 polymer ?
#
loop_
_entity_poly.entity_id
_entity_poly.type
_entity_poly.pdbx_seq_one_letter_code
_entity_poly.pdbx_strand_id
1 'polypeptide(L)'
;MFFIDFKLCSRNMLESAATAQQRAADILAFCLLICQVLQVVEGTASVAVKLLEYYNADGKRNDGARCDFSLFRQSTCDHRFDICLDSYSSGNEFDCEYAKSQSTRTYDDLNIITFDPSDSTFFFSVEKWQNDIQLKIRVIDQDLGRDDLVAMLSKDLGFTPTSGGSPKETHTVSLLGQHDTK
;
A
#
# COMPACT_ATOMS: atom_id res chain seq x y z
N MET A 1 22.43 -19.73 -26.15
CA MET A 1 23.45 -19.14 -27.03
C MET A 1 22.71 -18.46 -28.17
N PHE A 2 22.69 -17.14 -28.22
CA PHE A 2 22.03 -16.36 -29.27
C PHE A 2 23.09 -15.55 -30.01
N PHE A 3 23.07 -15.60 -31.35
CA PHE A 3 23.89 -14.79 -32.24
C PHE A 3 23.02 -13.70 -32.86
N ILE A 4 23.54 -12.48 -32.94
CA ILE A 4 22.97 -11.39 -33.74
C ILE A 4 24.07 -10.88 -34.67
N ASP A 5 23.85 -11.01 -35.98
CA ASP A 5 24.72 -10.50 -37.04
C ASP A 5 24.29 -9.08 -37.44
N PHE A 6 25.23 -8.14 -37.52
CA PHE A 6 25.00 -6.82 -38.10
C PHE A 6 25.87 -6.63 -39.35
N LYS A 7 25.22 -6.44 -40.49
CA LYS A 7 25.86 -6.05 -41.75
C LYS A 7 25.52 -4.58 -42.03
N LEU A 8 26.45 -3.68 -41.75
CA LEU A 8 26.31 -2.25 -42.05
C LEU A 8 26.98 -1.91 -43.39
N CYS A 9 26.19 -1.40 -44.31
CA CYS A 9 26.62 -0.96 -45.64
C CYS A 9 27.20 0.46 -45.55
N SER A 10 28.35 0.66 -46.19
CA SER A 10 29.05 1.95 -46.28
C SER A 10 28.36 2.92 -47.23
N ARG A 11 28.30 4.21 -46.86
CA ARG A 11 28.45 5.31 -47.82
C ARG A 11 28.91 6.59 -47.12
N ASN A 12 30.07 7.09 -47.54
CA ASN A 12 30.54 8.45 -47.28
C ASN A 12 29.65 9.45 -48.01
N MET A 13 29.22 10.54 -47.34
CA MET A 13 29.09 11.89 -47.93
C MET A 13 29.16 12.98 -46.86
N LEU A 14 30.27 13.75 -46.95
CA LEU A 14 30.43 15.20 -46.84
C LEU A 14 29.95 15.97 -45.58
N GLU A 15 30.95 16.63 -44.98
CA GLU A 15 30.88 17.60 -43.89
C GLU A 15 29.91 18.78 -44.12
N SER A 16 29.16 19.12 -43.06
CA SER A 16 28.82 20.47 -42.56
C SER A 16 27.52 20.51 -41.72
N ALA A 17 27.10 19.37 -41.17
CA ALA A 17 26.08 19.27 -40.09
C ALA A 17 26.54 18.37 -38.92
N ALA A 18 27.81 17.97 -38.95
CA ALA A 18 28.36 16.87 -38.16
C ALA A 18 28.30 17.11 -36.64
N THR A 19 28.47 18.34 -36.17
CA THR A 19 28.52 18.63 -34.72
C THR A 19 27.15 18.62 -34.04
N ALA A 20 26.06 18.97 -34.73
CA ALA A 20 24.71 18.92 -34.16
C ALA A 20 24.14 17.49 -34.21
N GLN A 21 24.38 16.79 -35.31
CA GLN A 21 23.87 15.44 -35.54
C GLN A 21 24.63 14.38 -34.71
N GLN A 22 25.94 14.57 -34.50
CA GLN A 22 26.74 13.74 -33.59
C GLN A 22 26.29 13.91 -32.13
N ARG A 23 26.04 15.14 -31.68
CA ARG A 23 25.50 15.40 -30.33
C ARG A 23 24.14 14.75 -30.11
N ALA A 24 23.27 14.77 -31.11
CA ALA A 24 21.97 14.09 -31.03
C ALA A 24 22.13 12.56 -30.92
N ALA A 25 23.05 11.97 -31.70
CA ALA A 25 23.35 10.55 -31.64
C ALA A 25 23.97 10.14 -30.28
N ASP A 26 24.87 10.96 -29.74
CA ASP A 26 25.50 10.73 -28.43
C ASP A 26 24.49 10.85 -27.29
N ILE A 27 23.57 11.84 -27.34
CA ILE A 27 22.46 11.97 -26.38
C ILE A 27 21.53 10.76 -26.47
N LEU A 28 21.18 10.31 -27.67
CA LEU A 28 20.30 9.15 -27.86
C LEU A 28 20.96 7.86 -27.34
N ALA A 29 22.25 7.67 -27.63
CA ALA A 29 23.03 6.54 -27.13
C ALA A 29 23.13 6.57 -25.60
N PHE A 30 23.36 7.74 -25.00
CA PHE A 30 23.38 7.92 -23.56
C PHE A 30 22.02 7.65 -22.91
N CYS A 31 20.92 8.14 -23.50
CA CYS A 31 19.55 7.85 -23.04
C CYS A 31 19.24 6.35 -23.13
N LEU A 32 19.62 5.68 -24.21
CA LEU A 32 19.46 4.23 -24.37
C LEU A 32 20.29 3.47 -23.33
N LEU A 33 21.52 3.91 -23.03
CA LEU A 33 22.36 3.33 -21.99
C LEU A 33 21.72 3.50 -20.60
N ILE A 34 21.17 4.68 -20.30
CA ILE A 34 20.43 4.93 -19.04
C ILE A 34 19.19 4.03 -18.94
N CYS A 35 18.42 3.88 -20.02
CA CYS A 35 17.27 2.96 -20.04
C CYS A 35 17.65 1.50 -19.85
N GLN A 36 18.87 1.08 -20.23
CA GLN A 36 19.38 -0.27 -19.96
C GLN A 36 19.81 -0.47 -18.50
N VAL A 37 20.21 0.60 -17.80
CA VAL A 37 20.62 0.54 -16.39
C VAL A 37 19.44 0.70 -15.43
N LEU A 38 18.39 1.43 -15.84
CA LEU A 38 17.14 1.59 -15.08
C LEU A 38 16.18 0.42 -15.34
N GLN A 39 16.51 -0.78 -14.86
CA GLN A 39 15.52 -1.84 -14.75
C GLN A 39 14.64 -1.57 -13.53
N VAL A 40 13.36 -1.25 -13.77
CA VAL A 40 12.35 -1.31 -12.71
C VAL A 40 12.19 -2.79 -12.35
N VAL A 41 12.65 -3.16 -11.15
CA VAL A 41 12.47 -4.51 -10.64
C VAL A 41 11.06 -4.61 -10.07
N GLU A 42 10.16 -5.25 -10.81
CA GLU A 42 8.85 -5.62 -10.28
C GLU A 42 8.96 -6.95 -9.54
N GLY A 43 8.51 -6.96 -8.28
CA GLY A 43 8.45 -8.16 -7.45
C GLY A 43 7.01 -8.55 -7.12
N THR A 44 6.83 -9.78 -6.65
CA THR A 44 5.61 -10.22 -5.98
C THR A 44 5.84 -10.27 -4.47
N ALA A 45 4.87 -9.89 -3.66
CA ALA A 45 4.96 -9.95 -2.20
C ALA A 45 3.78 -10.70 -1.58
N SER A 46 4.03 -11.34 -0.43
CA SER A 46 3.00 -11.84 0.46
C SER A 46 3.02 -11.02 1.74
N VAL A 47 1.91 -10.35 2.06
CA VAL A 47 1.79 -9.48 3.23
C VAL A 47 0.77 -10.09 4.19
N ALA A 48 1.13 -10.18 5.47
CA ALA A 48 0.22 -10.54 6.53
C ALA A 48 0.08 -9.36 7.50
N VAL A 49 -1.14 -8.86 7.67
CA VAL A 49 -1.45 -7.82 8.66
C VAL A 49 -2.23 -8.46 9.78
N LYS A 50 -1.74 -8.35 11.02
CA LYS A 50 -2.40 -8.91 12.19
C LYS A 50 -2.86 -7.79 13.12
N LEU A 51 -4.17 -7.73 13.39
CA LEU A 51 -4.73 -6.86 14.42
C LEU A 51 -4.55 -7.52 15.78
N LEU A 52 -4.15 -6.73 16.79
CA LEU A 52 -3.87 -7.23 18.13
C LEU A 52 -4.89 -6.71 19.13
N GLU A 53 -5.04 -5.38 19.18
CA GLU A 53 -5.96 -4.70 20.05
C GLU A 53 -6.56 -3.49 19.35
N TYR A 54 -7.77 -3.12 19.74
CA TYR A 54 -8.44 -1.89 19.32
C TYR A 54 -9.15 -1.25 20.53
N TYR A 55 -9.11 0.07 20.58
CA TYR A 55 -9.59 0.84 21.73
C TYR A 55 -10.34 2.10 21.30
N ASN A 56 -11.64 2.12 21.57
CA ASN A 56 -12.56 3.26 21.41
C ASN A 56 -13.45 3.37 22.65
N ALA A 57 -12.86 3.54 23.84
CA ALA A 57 -13.61 3.54 25.10
C ALA A 57 -14.77 4.54 25.13
N ASP A 58 -14.66 5.66 24.43
CA ASP A 58 -15.72 6.67 24.39
C ASP A 58 -16.92 6.28 23.51
N GLY A 59 -16.80 5.23 22.67
CA GLY A 59 -17.84 4.82 21.72
C GLY A 59 -18.18 5.92 20.72
N LYS A 60 -17.14 6.61 20.23
CA LYS A 60 -17.29 7.76 19.33
C LYS A 60 -16.85 7.41 17.93
N ARG A 61 -17.48 8.09 16.98
CA ARG A 61 -17.12 8.10 15.57
C ARG A 61 -16.02 9.14 15.33
N ASN A 62 -15.49 9.18 14.10
CA ASN A 62 -14.41 10.11 13.72
C ASN A 62 -14.83 11.59 13.76
N ASP A 63 -16.14 11.88 13.72
CA ASP A 63 -16.70 13.22 13.86
C ASP A 63 -16.96 13.62 15.33
N GLY A 64 -16.57 12.77 16.28
CA GLY A 64 -16.79 12.97 17.71
C GLY A 64 -18.21 12.67 18.19
N ALA A 65 -19.15 12.35 17.28
CA ALA A 65 -20.48 11.91 17.66
C ALA A 65 -20.44 10.48 18.22
N ARG A 66 -21.52 10.08 18.89
CA ARG A 66 -21.70 8.70 19.35
C ARG A 66 -22.01 7.79 18.17
N CYS A 67 -21.55 6.54 18.25
CA CYS A 67 -21.96 5.46 17.35
C CYS A 67 -23.48 5.21 17.51
N ASP A 68 -23.85 4.59 18.63
CA ASP A 68 -25.25 4.38 19.02
C ASP A 68 -25.85 5.48 19.91
N PHE A 69 -27.10 5.84 19.63
CA PHE A 69 -27.86 6.72 20.49
C PHE A 69 -28.40 5.98 21.72
N SER A 70 -27.70 6.12 22.85
CA SER A 70 -28.20 5.72 24.17
C SER A 70 -28.17 6.87 25.18
N LEU A 71 -29.33 7.17 25.78
CA LEU A 71 -29.50 8.21 26.80
C LEU A 71 -28.90 7.83 28.16
N PHE A 72 -28.80 6.54 28.46
CA PHE A 72 -28.48 6.03 29.80
C PHE A 72 -27.29 5.07 29.85
N ARG A 73 -26.67 4.77 28.70
CA ARG A 73 -25.51 3.88 28.61
C ARG A 73 -24.40 4.54 27.82
N GLN A 74 -23.18 4.04 28.05
CA GLN A 74 -22.06 4.30 27.16
C GLN A 74 -22.44 3.85 25.76
N SER A 75 -22.16 4.69 24.76
CA SER A 75 -22.35 4.30 23.35
C SER A 75 -21.44 3.12 23.07
N THR A 76 -21.97 2.07 22.48
CA THR A 76 -21.20 1.00 21.85
C THR A 76 -21.22 1.20 20.35
N CYS A 77 -20.40 0.43 19.64
CA CYS A 77 -20.26 0.50 18.19
C CYS A 77 -20.16 -0.94 17.64
N ASP A 78 -20.59 -1.13 16.41
CA ASP A 78 -20.55 -2.38 15.66
C ASP A 78 -19.38 -2.36 14.67
N HIS A 79 -18.19 -2.73 15.14
CA HIS A 79 -16.96 -2.46 14.39
C HIS A 79 -16.69 -3.45 13.26
N ARG A 80 -16.48 -2.92 12.05
CA ARG A 80 -15.85 -3.61 10.91
C ARG A 80 -14.49 -3.00 10.59
N PHE A 81 -13.50 -3.84 10.33
CA PHE A 81 -12.14 -3.43 10.01
C PHE A 81 -11.84 -3.65 8.53
N ASP A 82 -11.60 -2.58 7.80
CA ASP A 82 -11.15 -2.62 6.42
C ASP A 82 -9.63 -2.36 6.39
N ILE A 83 -8.89 -3.24 5.72
CA ILE A 83 -7.43 -3.17 5.56
C ILE A 83 -7.10 -2.97 4.09
N CYS A 84 -6.16 -2.08 3.84
CA CYS A 84 -5.82 -1.62 2.50
C CYS A 84 -4.31 -1.48 2.36
N LEU A 85 -3.77 -2.05 1.29
CA LEU A 85 -2.40 -1.88 0.84
C LEU A 85 -2.41 -0.98 -0.38
N ASP A 86 -1.75 0.15 -0.27
CA ASP A 86 -1.73 1.18 -1.31
C ASP A 86 -0.31 1.63 -1.65
N SER A 87 -0.16 2.42 -2.70
CA SER A 87 1.12 3.04 -3.03
C SER A 87 1.61 3.96 -1.92
N TYR A 88 2.93 4.02 -1.79
CA TYR A 88 3.62 4.87 -0.83
C TYR A 88 3.17 6.33 -0.93
N SER A 89 2.86 6.95 0.21
CA SER A 89 2.46 8.37 0.30
C SER A 89 1.25 8.75 -0.58
N SER A 90 0.33 7.83 -0.83
CA SER A 90 -0.93 8.03 -1.60
C SER A 90 -1.99 8.89 -0.89
N GLY A 91 -1.71 9.37 0.32
CA GLY A 91 -2.62 10.21 1.10
C GLY A 91 -3.60 9.42 1.96
N ASN A 92 -4.67 10.08 2.43
CA ASN A 92 -5.62 9.49 3.39
C ASN A 92 -6.92 8.99 2.74
N GLU A 93 -7.02 8.98 1.42
CA GLU A 93 -8.16 8.39 0.73
C GLU A 93 -8.05 6.86 0.84
N PHE A 94 -9.17 6.17 1.04
CA PHE A 94 -9.18 4.70 1.16
C PHE A 94 -9.26 4.01 -0.22
N ASP A 95 -8.40 4.47 -1.13
CA ASP A 95 -8.13 3.85 -2.41
C ASP A 95 -7.02 2.83 -2.20
N CYS A 96 -7.12 1.66 -2.83
CA CYS A 96 -6.25 0.52 -2.55
C CYS A 96 -5.65 0.00 -3.84
N GLU A 97 -4.53 0.60 -4.27
CA GLU A 97 -3.86 0.25 -5.51
C GLU A 97 -3.45 -1.23 -5.55
N TYR A 98 -2.97 -1.77 -4.43
CA TYR A 98 -2.45 -3.14 -4.40
C TYR A 98 -3.50 -4.15 -3.95
N ALA A 99 -4.13 -3.94 -2.78
CA ALA A 99 -5.11 -4.88 -2.27
C ALA A 99 -6.00 -4.29 -1.18
N LYS A 100 -7.21 -4.85 -1.05
CA LYS A 100 -8.15 -4.55 0.02
C LYS A 100 -8.73 -5.84 0.60
N SER A 101 -8.94 -5.85 1.91
CA SER A 101 -9.69 -6.89 2.60
C SER A 101 -10.49 -6.29 3.75
N GLN A 102 -11.48 -7.02 4.25
CA GLN A 102 -12.34 -6.62 5.36
C GLN A 102 -12.42 -7.76 6.38
N SER A 103 -12.65 -7.43 7.65
CA SER A 103 -12.84 -8.44 8.68
C SER A 103 -13.98 -9.38 8.30
N THR A 104 -13.84 -10.66 8.62
CA THR A 104 -14.84 -11.69 8.29
C THR A 104 -16.11 -11.54 9.10
N ARG A 105 -16.04 -10.83 10.23
CA ARG A 105 -17.15 -10.51 11.11
C ARG A 105 -17.15 -9.04 11.49
N THR A 106 -18.30 -8.62 11.99
CA THR A 106 -18.49 -7.39 12.75
C THR A 106 -18.27 -7.70 14.23
N TYR A 107 -17.72 -6.75 14.97
CA TYR A 107 -17.49 -6.84 16.41
C TYR A 107 -18.55 -6.01 17.10
N ASP A 108 -19.70 -6.64 17.29
CA ASP A 108 -20.93 -5.99 17.71
C ASP A 108 -20.87 -5.51 19.16
N ASP A 109 -21.37 -4.31 19.42
CA ASP A 109 -21.47 -3.70 20.76
C ASP A 109 -20.14 -3.63 21.55
N LEU A 110 -18.99 -3.51 20.88
CA LEU A 110 -17.67 -3.61 21.51
C LEU A 110 -16.77 -2.39 21.26
N ASN A 111 -16.60 -1.56 22.28
CA ASN A 111 -15.67 -0.41 22.25
C ASN A 111 -14.19 -0.79 22.41
N ILE A 112 -13.91 -1.96 22.99
CA ILE A 112 -12.55 -2.44 23.23
C ILE A 112 -12.49 -3.89 22.74
N ILE A 113 -11.55 -4.17 21.85
CA ILE A 113 -11.42 -5.48 21.22
C ILE A 113 -10.00 -5.97 21.43
N THR A 114 -9.86 -7.13 22.08
CA THR A 114 -8.65 -7.96 22.01
C THR A 114 -8.90 -9.03 20.96
N PHE A 115 -8.08 -9.05 19.93
CA PHE A 115 -8.30 -9.90 18.77
C PHE A 115 -7.82 -11.33 18.99
N ASP A 116 -8.63 -12.30 18.59
CA ASP A 116 -8.16 -13.68 18.45
C ASP A 116 -7.23 -13.77 17.23
N PRO A 117 -6.03 -14.38 17.34
CA PRO A 117 -5.12 -14.56 16.21
C PRO A 117 -5.73 -15.21 14.96
N SER A 118 -6.73 -16.08 15.14
CA SER A 118 -7.36 -16.83 14.04
C SER A 118 -8.23 -15.96 13.13
N ASP A 119 -8.84 -14.90 13.67
CA ASP A 119 -9.80 -14.04 12.96
C ASP A 119 -9.26 -12.64 12.61
N SER A 120 -8.03 -12.34 13.03
CA SER A 120 -7.43 -11.00 12.96
C SER A 120 -6.28 -10.86 11.99
N THR A 121 -5.97 -11.92 11.26
CA THR A 121 -4.87 -11.95 10.30
C THR A 121 -5.40 -11.84 8.87
N PHE A 122 -4.98 -10.80 8.18
CA PHE A 122 -5.31 -10.51 6.80
C PHE A 122 -4.13 -10.87 5.90
N PHE A 123 -4.37 -11.77 4.95
CA PHE A 123 -3.35 -12.21 4.00
C PHE A 123 -3.59 -11.56 2.63
N PHE A 124 -2.53 -10.99 2.07
CA PHE A 124 -2.54 -10.34 0.77
C PHE A 124 -1.45 -10.92 -0.12
N SER A 125 -1.80 -11.11 -1.40
CA SER A 125 -0.85 -11.39 -2.47
C SER A 125 -0.77 -10.13 -3.34
N VAL A 126 0.41 -9.49 -3.36
CA VAL A 126 0.66 -8.31 -4.20
C VAL A 126 1.43 -8.77 -5.43
N GLU A 127 0.80 -8.69 -6.60
CA GLU A 127 1.37 -9.17 -7.86
C GLU A 127 2.39 -8.21 -8.48
N LYS A 128 2.28 -6.92 -8.16
CA LYS A 128 3.15 -5.86 -8.67
C LYS A 128 3.60 -4.96 -7.53
N TRP A 129 4.75 -5.30 -6.96
CA TRP A 129 5.42 -4.53 -5.93
C TRP A 129 6.64 -3.85 -6.53
N GLN A 130 6.63 -2.52 -6.58
CA GLN A 130 7.70 -1.73 -7.18
C GLN A 130 8.56 -1.02 -6.13
N ASN A 131 7.98 -0.68 -4.97
CA ASN A 131 8.59 0.14 -3.94
C ASN A 131 7.87 -0.05 -2.59
N ASP A 132 8.18 0.79 -1.62
CA ASP A 132 7.50 0.90 -0.33
C ASP A 132 5.97 0.95 -0.47
N ILE A 133 5.25 0.53 0.58
CA ILE A 133 3.79 0.56 0.60
C ILE A 133 3.26 1.48 1.67
N GLN A 134 2.01 1.89 1.51
CA GLN A 134 1.22 2.46 2.58
C GLN A 134 0.18 1.45 3.08
N LEU A 135 0.21 1.16 4.38
CA LEU A 135 -0.85 0.43 5.07
C LEU A 135 -1.92 1.41 5.52
N LYS A 136 -3.16 1.20 5.09
CA LYS A 136 -4.33 1.94 5.55
C LYS A 136 -5.28 1.01 6.29
N ILE A 137 -5.76 1.43 7.44
CA ILE A 137 -6.77 0.73 8.23
C ILE A 137 -7.92 1.68 8.45
N ARG A 138 -9.13 1.24 8.12
CA ARG A 138 -10.37 1.99 8.35
C ARG A 138 -11.29 1.18 9.24
N VAL A 139 -11.82 1.82 10.27
CA VAL A 139 -12.79 1.23 11.19
C VAL A 139 -14.14 1.87 10.91
N ILE A 140 -15.13 1.03 10.62
CA ILE A 140 -16.50 1.42 10.31
C ILE A 140 -17.41 0.94 11.44
N ASP A 141 -18.33 1.78 11.85
CA ASP A 141 -19.51 1.42 12.63
C ASP A 141 -20.58 0.94 11.65
N GLN A 142 -20.94 -0.34 11.72
CA GLN A 142 -21.80 -0.99 10.74
C GLN A 142 -23.21 -1.20 11.29
N ASP A 143 -24.10 -0.25 11.01
CA ASP A 143 -25.51 -0.36 11.36
C ASP A 143 -26.35 -0.85 10.18
N LEU A 144 -27.61 -1.23 10.47
CA LEU A 144 -28.62 -1.52 9.45
C LEU A 144 -28.93 -0.28 8.59
N GLY A 145 -28.14 -0.09 7.54
CA GLY A 145 -28.35 0.91 6.49
C GLY A 145 -27.51 2.18 6.60
N ARG A 146 -26.59 2.28 7.56
CA ARG A 146 -25.61 3.38 7.66
C ARG A 146 -24.25 2.82 8.10
N ASP A 147 -23.24 3.07 7.28
CA ASP A 147 -21.84 2.78 7.60
C ASP A 147 -21.19 4.12 7.99
N ASP A 148 -20.84 4.29 9.26
CA ASP A 148 -20.21 5.51 9.74
C ASP A 148 -18.72 5.30 10.00
N LEU A 149 -17.90 6.30 9.64
CA LEU A 149 -16.46 6.24 9.86
C LEU A 149 -16.15 6.43 11.35
N VAL A 150 -15.50 5.45 11.96
CA VAL A 150 -15.05 5.51 13.35
C VAL A 150 -13.62 6.02 13.43
N ALA A 151 -12.71 5.41 12.69
CA ALA A 151 -11.30 5.78 12.71
C ALA A 151 -10.63 5.45 11.39
N MET A 152 -9.54 6.17 11.10
CA MET A 152 -8.66 5.87 9.98
C MET A 152 -7.20 6.03 10.39
N LEU A 153 -6.41 5.01 10.08
CA LEU A 153 -4.95 4.99 10.23
C LEU A 153 -4.33 4.86 8.84
N SER A 154 -3.26 5.60 8.60
CA SER A 154 -2.44 5.46 7.39
C SER A 154 -0.97 5.51 7.77
N LYS A 155 -0.19 4.54 7.30
CA LYS A 155 1.22 4.41 7.65
C LYS A 155 2.03 3.94 6.47
N ASP A 156 3.02 4.76 6.11
CA ASP A 156 4.05 4.38 5.15
C ASP A 156 5.01 3.36 5.79
N LEU A 157 5.29 2.28 5.06
CA LEU A 157 6.15 1.18 5.45
C LEU A 157 7.24 0.98 4.38
N GLY A 158 8.48 1.25 4.76
CA GLY A 158 9.64 1.12 3.88
C GLY A 158 10.05 -0.33 3.69
N PHE A 159 9.84 -0.88 2.48
CA PHE A 159 10.25 -2.22 2.10
C PHE A 159 10.74 -2.21 0.66
N THR A 160 12.06 -2.14 0.48
CA THR A 160 12.68 -2.28 -0.84
C THR A 160 12.87 -3.77 -1.17
N PRO A 161 12.26 -4.31 -2.25
CA PRO A 161 12.55 -5.67 -2.69
C PRO A 161 14.03 -5.79 -3.07
N THR A 162 14.72 -6.81 -2.56
CA THR A 162 16.10 -7.11 -2.98
C THR A 162 16.07 -8.06 -4.18
N SER A 163 16.76 -7.67 -5.26
CA SER A 163 16.92 -8.53 -6.44
C SER A 163 17.98 -9.60 -6.16
N GLY A 164 17.57 -10.86 -6.03
CA GLY A 164 18.49 -11.99 -5.90
C GLY A 164 17.89 -13.12 -5.08
N GLY A 165 17.69 -14.29 -5.71
CA GLY A 165 16.90 -15.39 -5.17
C GLY A 165 17.30 -15.88 -3.77
N SER A 166 16.39 -15.61 -2.81
CA SER A 166 16.07 -16.31 -1.55
C SER A 166 16.79 -15.87 -0.26
N PRO A 167 16.12 -15.87 0.92
CA PRO A 167 14.71 -16.17 1.20
C PRO A 167 13.89 -14.94 1.61
N LYS A 168 12.57 -15.06 1.47
CA LYS A 168 11.50 -14.28 2.13
C LYS A 168 12.00 -13.46 3.33
N GLU A 169 12.37 -12.20 3.10
CA GLU A 169 12.68 -11.30 4.20
C GLU A 169 11.36 -11.00 4.92
N THR A 170 11.24 -11.47 6.15
CA THR A 170 10.04 -11.23 6.95
C THR A 170 10.27 -9.99 7.78
N HIS A 171 9.61 -8.90 7.40
CA HIS A 171 9.59 -7.69 8.19
C HIS A 171 8.37 -7.67 9.10
N THR A 172 8.57 -7.33 10.37
CA THR A 172 7.48 -7.15 11.33
C THR A 172 7.51 -5.72 11.84
N VAL A 173 6.39 -5.02 11.67
CA VAL A 173 6.21 -3.66 12.17
C VAL A 173 5.01 -3.65 13.10
N SER A 174 5.23 -3.26 14.35
CA SER A 174 4.14 -3.01 15.30
C SER A 174 3.73 -1.55 15.22
N LEU A 175 2.45 -1.31 15.03
CA LEU A 175 1.89 0.04 14.94
C LEU A 175 0.95 0.28 16.10
N LEU A 176 1.13 1.41 16.79
CA LEU A 176 0.13 1.96 17.68
C LEU A 176 -0.55 3.11 16.94
N GLY A 177 -1.82 2.92 16.58
CA GLY A 177 -2.66 4.00 16.07
C GLY A 177 -3.22 4.82 17.23
N GLN A 178 -3.13 6.14 17.16
CA GLN A 178 -3.90 7.02 18.04
C GLN A 178 -5.12 7.52 17.26
N HIS A 179 -6.29 7.35 17.88
CA HIS A 179 -7.51 7.98 17.42
C HIS A 179 -7.56 9.40 18.00
N ASP A 180 -7.17 10.39 17.20
CA ASP A 180 -7.33 11.79 17.56
C ASP A 180 -8.72 12.26 17.09
N THR A 181 -9.68 12.32 18.01
CA THR A 181 -10.94 13.01 17.73
C THR A 181 -10.65 14.51 17.61
N LYS A 182 -11.01 15.13 16.49
CA LYS A 182 -10.94 16.60 16.32
C LYS A 182 -11.86 17.33 17.30
#